data_AF-A0AAN8YWU2-F1
#
_entry.id   AF-A0AAN8YWU2-F1
#
_cell.length_a   1.000
_cell.length_b   1.000
_cell.length_c   1.000
_cell.angle_alpha   90.00
_cell.angle_beta   90.00
_cell.angle_gamma   90.00
#
_symmetry.space_group_name_H-M   'P 1'
#
loop_
_entity.id
_entity.type
_entity.pdbx_description
1 polymer ?
#
loop_
_entity_poly.entity_id
_entity_poly.type
_entity_poly.pdbx_seq_one_letter_code
_entity_poly.pdbx_strand_id
1 'polypeptide(L)'
;MAFTEELIFLILQFLREEGYDQASHLLERETQIFFDMKYFEKLVLNGNWDELESYLSGFTKFDENKYSRKIFFEIRKQRYLEALDNKDHPKASDILVTYLEVFSQFDEELLKEMADLLTLNDFR
;
A
#
# COMPACT_ATOMS: atom_id res chain seq x y z
N MET A 1 -22.68 -9.57 -18.03
CA MET A 1 -21.74 -9.26 -16.93
C MET A 1 -21.84 -10.30 -15.82
N ALA A 2 -23.03 -10.59 -15.25
CA ALA A 2 -23.18 -11.58 -14.16
C ALA A 2 -22.52 -12.96 -14.41
N PHE A 3 -22.62 -13.52 -15.62
CA PHE A 3 -22.02 -14.82 -15.95
C PHE A 3 -20.47 -14.81 -15.94
N THR A 4 -19.85 -13.66 -16.22
CA THR A 4 -18.38 -13.53 -16.25
C THR A 4 -17.83 -13.41 -14.82
N GLU A 5 -18.54 -12.71 -13.94
CA GLU A 5 -18.17 -12.55 -12.53
C GLU A 5 -18.23 -13.88 -11.77
N GLU A 6 -19.31 -14.65 -11.94
CA GLU A 6 -19.44 -15.99 -11.34
C GLU A 6 -18.31 -16.93 -11.78
N LEU A 7 -17.93 -16.89 -13.07
CA LEU A 7 -16.82 -17.68 -13.57
C LEU A 7 -15.49 -17.26 -12.93
N ILE A 8 -15.24 -15.96 -12.75
CA ILE A 8 -14.02 -15.48 -12.08
C ILE A 8 -13.99 -15.96 -10.64
N PHE A 9 -15.11 -15.95 -9.91
CA PHE A 9 -15.16 -16.49 -8.54
C PHE A 9 -14.89 -17.99 -8.49
N LEU A 10 -15.39 -18.77 -9.46
CA LEU A 10 -15.08 -20.21 -9.56
C LEU A 10 -13.59 -20.45 -9.82
N ILE A 11 -12.97 -19.65 -10.69
CA ILE A 11 -11.53 -19.71 -10.94
C ILE A 11 -10.75 -19.35 -9.67
N LEU A 12 -11.12 -18.28 -8.97
CA LEU A 12 -10.49 -17.89 -7.70
C LEU A 12 -10.60 -19.00 -6.65
N GLN A 13 -11.76 -19.65 -6.54
CA GLN A 13 -11.94 -20.78 -5.64
C GLN A 13 -10.99 -21.92 -6.01
N PHE A 14 -10.94 -22.32 -7.28
CA PHE A 14 -10.03 -23.36 -7.76
C PHE A 14 -8.56 -23.02 -7.44
N LEU A 15 -8.13 -21.80 -7.73
CA LEU A 15 -6.74 -21.37 -7.46
C LEU A 15 -6.38 -21.48 -5.98
N ARG A 16 -7.31 -21.10 -5.09
CA ARG A 16 -7.10 -21.18 -3.62
C ARG A 16 -7.07 -22.61 -3.11
N GLU A 17 -7.96 -23.47 -3.61
CA GLU A 17 -8.02 -24.89 -3.20
C GLU A 17 -6.76 -25.66 -3.60
N GLU A 18 -6.19 -25.34 -4.77
CA GLU A 18 -4.94 -25.94 -5.26
C GLU A 18 -3.68 -25.25 -4.69
N GLY A 19 -3.82 -24.17 -3.91
CA GLY A 19 -2.70 -23.45 -3.29
C GLY A 19 -1.92 -22.52 -4.22
N TYR A 20 -2.52 -22.05 -5.32
CA TYR A 20 -1.93 -21.09 -6.25
C TYR A 20 -2.13 -19.63 -5.80
N ASP A 21 -1.66 -19.30 -4.59
CA ASP A 21 -1.90 -18.00 -3.94
C ASP A 21 -1.51 -16.78 -4.79
N GLN A 22 -0.34 -16.84 -5.44
CA GLN A 22 0.13 -15.74 -6.29
C GLN A 22 -0.79 -15.52 -7.50
N ALA A 23 -1.27 -16.60 -8.11
CA ALA A 23 -2.19 -16.52 -9.23
C ALA A 23 -3.56 -15.98 -8.78
N SER A 24 -4.05 -16.36 -7.59
CA SER A 24 -5.30 -15.82 -7.06
C SER A 24 -5.21 -14.32 -6.80
N HIS A 25 -4.14 -13.84 -6.16
CA HIS A 25 -3.98 -12.41 -5.86
C HIS A 25 -3.73 -11.56 -7.11
N LEU A 26 -3.05 -12.13 -8.11
CA LEU A 26 -2.92 -11.48 -9.42
C LEU A 26 -4.27 -11.35 -10.10
N LEU A 27 -5.08 -12.42 -10.11
CA LEU A 27 -6.43 -12.39 -10.70
C LEU A 27 -7.35 -11.41 -9.97
N GLU A 28 -7.32 -11.37 -8.63
CA GLU A 28 -8.02 -10.37 -7.81
C GLU A 28 -7.66 -8.95 -8.24
N ARG A 29 -6.36 -8.65 -8.35
CA ARG A 29 -5.84 -7.33 -8.72
C ARG A 29 -6.23 -6.92 -10.14
N GLU A 30 -6.11 -7.83 -11.10
CA GLU A 30 -6.38 -7.53 -12.51
C GLU A 30 -7.87 -7.42 -12.83
N THR A 31 -8.70 -8.23 -12.17
CA THR A 31 -10.16 -8.22 -12.39
C THR A 31 -10.87 -7.19 -11.51
N GLN A 32 -10.26 -6.75 -10.41
CA GLN A 32 -10.82 -5.81 -9.44
C GLN A 32 -12.10 -6.31 -8.77
N ILE A 33 -12.41 -7.60 -8.90
CA ILE A 33 -13.72 -8.17 -8.53
C ILE A 33 -13.83 -8.46 -7.03
N PHE A 34 -12.69 -8.75 -6.39
CA PHE A 34 -12.64 -9.14 -4.99
C PHE A 34 -11.36 -8.62 -4.36
N PHE A 35 -11.50 -7.87 -3.26
CA PHE A 35 -10.37 -7.42 -2.45
C PHE A 35 -10.17 -8.36 -1.26
N ASP A 36 -9.12 -9.18 -1.31
CA ASP A 36 -8.72 -10.00 -0.17
C ASP A 36 -8.10 -9.16 0.96
N MET A 37 -8.92 -8.86 1.97
CA MET A 37 -8.48 -8.14 3.17
C MET A 37 -7.45 -8.91 4.00
N LYS A 38 -7.51 -10.25 4.02
CA LYS A 38 -6.55 -11.06 4.80
C LYS A 38 -5.17 -11.03 4.15
N TYR A 39 -5.12 -11.10 2.83
CA TYR A 39 -3.88 -10.94 2.08
C TYR A 39 -3.30 -9.54 2.30
N PHE A 40 -4.12 -8.50 2.17
CA PHE A 40 -3.70 -7.12 2.42
C PHE A 40 -3.14 -6.93 3.84
N GLU A 41 -3.84 -7.40 4.87
CA GLU A 41 -3.37 -7.36 6.26
C GLU A 41 -2.03 -8.08 6.45
N LYS A 42 -1.88 -9.27 5.84
CA LYS A 42 -0.61 -10.02 5.87
C LYS A 42 0.54 -9.23 5.25
N LEU A 43 0.30 -8.52 4.14
CA LEU A 43 1.32 -7.66 3.52
C LEU A 43 1.70 -6.48 4.41
N VAL A 44 0.73 -5.84 5.08
CA VAL A 44 0.97 -4.76 6.05
C VAL A 44 1.83 -5.27 7.22
N LEU A 45 1.43 -6.38 7.84
CA LEU A 45 2.12 -6.94 9.01
C LEU A 45 3.56 -7.39 8.72
N ASN A 46 3.83 -7.81 7.47
CA ASN A 46 5.17 -8.21 7.05
C ASN A 46 6.04 -7.03 6.58
N GLY A 47 5.50 -5.81 6.47
CA GLY A 47 6.21 -4.67 5.90
C GLY A 47 6.52 -4.82 4.41
N ASN A 48 5.73 -5.60 3.67
CA ASN A 48 5.90 -5.83 2.22
C ASN A 48 5.29 -4.68 1.42
N TRP A 49 5.83 -3.48 1.59
CA TRP A 49 5.26 -2.23 1.10
C TRP A 49 5.07 -2.16 -0.42
N ASP A 50 6.01 -2.67 -1.19
CA ASP A 50 5.95 -2.61 -2.66
C ASP A 50 4.81 -3.47 -3.22
N GLU A 51 4.66 -4.68 -2.69
CA GLU A 51 3.55 -5.59 -3.05
C GLU A 51 2.20 -5.06 -2.55
N LEU A 52 2.18 -4.47 -1.35
CA LEU A 52 0.98 -3.85 -0.77
C LEU A 52 0.43 -2.72 -1.66
N GLU A 53 1.30 -1.78 -2.06
CA GLU A 53 0.90 -0.70 -2.97
C GLU A 53 0.55 -1.24 -4.36
N SER A 54 1.28 -2.25 -4.87
CA SER A 54 0.97 -2.88 -6.15
C SER A 54 -0.41 -3.51 -6.15
N TYR A 55 -0.75 -4.29 -5.12
CA TYR A 55 -2.06 -4.91 -4.96
C TYR A 55 -3.18 -3.86 -4.82
N LEU A 56 -2.99 -2.85 -3.96
CA LEU A 56 -3.96 -1.77 -3.77
C LEU A 56 -4.23 -0.98 -5.06
N SER A 57 -3.20 -0.76 -5.89
CA SER A 57 -3.31 -0.02 -7.15
C SER A 57 -4.22 -0.68 -8.18
N GLY A 58 -4.48 -2.00 -8.04
CA GLY A 58 -5.47 -2.70 -8.84
C GLY A 58 -6.89 -2.19 -8.58
N PHE A 59 -7.20 -1.76 -7.35
CA PHE A 59 -8.56 -1.41 -6.94
C PHE A 59 -8.81 0.09 -6.88
N THR A 60 -7.77 0.88 -6.59
CA THR A 60 -7.91 2.33 -6.50
C THR A 60 -6.60 3.05 -6.79
N LYS A 61 -6.70 4.28 -7.28
CA LYS A 61 -5.55 5.17 -7.49
C LYS A 61 -5.38 6.12 -6.31
N PHE A 62 -4.17 6.66 -6.16
CA PHE A 62 -3.84 7.52 -5.03
C PHE A 62 -4.76 8.73 -4.91
N ASP A 63 -5.13 9.36 -6.04
CA ASP A 63 -5.88 10.62 -6.11
C ASP A 63 -7.37 10.45 -6.40
N GLU A 64 -7.85 9.22 -6.52
CA GLU A 64 -9.21 8.92 -6.95
C GLU A 64 -10.26 9.52 -6.01
N ASN A 65 -10.02 9.45 -4.70
CA ASN A 65 -10.87 10.08 -3.69
C ASN A 65 -10.11 10.29 -2.38
N LYS A 66 -10.76 10.97 -1.42
CA LYS A 66 -10.16 11.29 -0.11
C LYS A 66 -9.79 10.06 0.72
N TYR A 67 -10.49 8.93 0.56
CA TYR A 67 -10.21 7.70 1.29
C TYR A 67 -8.98 7.01 0.71
N SER A 68 -8.89 6.88 -0.60
CA SER A 68 -7.72 6.33 -1.28
C SER A 68 -6.46 7.13 -0.95
N ARG A 69 -6.54 8.47 -1.03
CA ARG A 69 -5.43 9.35 -0.59
C ARG A 69 -4.98 9.04 0.83
N LYS A 70 -5.92 8.91 1.76
CA LYS A 70 -5.61 8.60 3.16
C LYS A 70 -4.94 7.24 3.32
N ILE A 71 -5.42 6.21 2.62
CA ILE A 71 -4.83 4.86 2.70
C ILE A 71 -3.38 4.88 2.22
N PHE A 72 -3.11 5.45 1.04
CA PHE A 72 -1.74 5.55 0.52
C PHE A 72 -0.83 6.39 1.44
N PHE A 73 -1.35 7.48 2.00
CA PHE A 73 -0.60 8.31 2.94
C PHE A 73 -0.17 7.51 4.18
N GLU A 74 -1.09 6.80 4.84
CA GLU A 74 -0.78 6.04 6.05
C GLU A 74 0.22 4.91 5.78
N ILE A 75 0.11 4.22 4.64
CA ILE A 75 1.07 3.17 4.22
C ILE A 75 2.47 3.75 4.07
N ARG A 76 2.62 4.84 3.32
CA ARG A 76 3.91 5.47 3.04
C ARG A 76 4.51 6.11 4.28
N LYS A 77 3.66 6.69 5.14
CA LYS A 77 4.06 7.21 6.45
C LYS A 77 4.60 6.10 7.34
N GLN A 78 3.93 4.95 7.42
CA GLN A 78 4.42 3.82 8.21
C GLN A 78 5.78 3.32 7.69
N ARG A 79 5.91 3.13 6.37
CA ARG A 79 7.18 2.77 5.71
C ARG A 79 8.30 3.77 6.03
N TYR A 80 7.99 5.06 6.07
CA TYR A 80 8.93 6.12 6.43
C TYR A 80 9.36 6.04 7.91
N LEU A 81 8.39 5.90 8.82
CA LEU A 81 8.68 5.79 10.26
C LEU A 81 9.50 4.54 10.59
N GLU A 82 9.30 3.43 9.88
CA GLU A 82 10.14 2.23 10.02
C GLU A 82 11.58 2.47 9.57
N ALA A 83 11.80 3.24 8.49
CA ALA A 83 13.14 3.60 8.06
C ALA A 83 13.84 4.50 9.10
N LEU A 84 13.11 5.47 9.66
CA LEU A 84 13.62 6.29 10.76
C LEU A 84 13.95 5.45 12.00
N ASP A 85 13.09 4.51 12.37
CA ASP A 85 13.29 3.68 13.56
C ASP A 85 14.54 2.80 13.45
N ASN A 86 14.80 2.31 12.25
CA ASN A 86 16.00 1.56 11.91
C ASN A 86 17.25 2.45 11.74
N LYS A 87 17.12 3.77 11.93
CA LYS A 87 18.17 4.78 11.73
C LYS A 87 18.74 4.81 10.31
N ASP A 88 17.93 4.37 9.34
CA ASP A 88 18.26 4.37 7.92
C ASP A 88 17.81 5.71 7.30
N HIS A 89 18.51 6.78 7.67
CA HIS A 89 18.23 8.13 7.19
C HIS A 89 18.25 8.27 5.65
N PRO A 90 19.17 7.63 4.90
CA PRO A 90 19.14 7.65 3.44
C PRO A 90 17.84 7.08 2.88
N LYS A 91 17.37 5.94 3.39
CA LYS A 91 16.10 5.33 2.98
C LYS A 91 14.91 6.17 3.38
N ALA A 92 14.90 6.71 4.60
CA ALA A 92 13.84 7.60 5.07
C ALA A 92 13.74 8.86 4.17
N SER A 93 14.87 9.46 3.80
CA SER A 93 14.92 10.60 2.89
C SER A 93 14.43 10.24 1.49
N ASP A 94 14.81 9.08 0.96
CA ASP A 94 14.32 8.60 -0.34
C ASP A 94 12.80 8.40 -0.30
N ILE A 95 12.26 7.82 0.77
CA ILE A 95 10.82 7.63 0.92
C ILE A 95 10.08 8.97 0.98
N LEU A 96 10.63 9.94 1.73
CA LEU A 96 10.04 11.27 1.88
C LEU A 96 9.90 11.97 0.51
N VAL A 97 10.96 11.97 -0.29
CA VAL A 97 10.97 12.62 -1.61
C VAL A 97 10.14 11.82 -2.61
N THR A 98 10.35 10.51 -2.70
CA THR A 98 9.75 9.68 -3.76
C THR A 98 8.26 9.43 -3.54
N TYR A 99 7.82 9.21 -2.30
CA TYR A 99 6.47 8.73 -2.02
C TYR A 99 5.59 9.72 -1.25
N LEU A 100 6.19 10.57 -0.41
CA LEU A 100 5.43 11.47 0.46
C LEU A 100 5.35 12.90 -0.09
N GLU A 101 6.29 13.38 -0.89
CA GLU A 101 6.32 14.74 -1.42
C GLU A 101 5.03 15.14 -2.17
N VAL A 102 4.42 14.19 -2.89
CA VAL A 102 3.14 14.39 -3.60
C VAL A 102 2.00 14.87 -2.67
N PHE A 103 2.08 14.59 -1.37
CA PHE A 103 1.07 15.01 -0.41
C PHE A 103 1.16 16.51 -0.03
N SER A 104 2.26 17.19 -0.37
CA SER A 104 2.45 18.65 -0.12
C SER A 104 1.39 19.51 -0.77
N GLN A 105 0.86 19.04 -1.90
CA GLN A 105 -0.21 19.71 -2.63
C GLN A 105 -1.52 19.78 -1.81
N PHE A 106 -1.65 18.93 -0.80
CA PHE A 106 -2.83 18.85 0.06
C PHE A 106 -2.54 19.37 1.48
N ASP A 107 -1.33 19.11 2.00
CA ASP A 107 -0.90 19.53 3.33
C ASP A 107 0.62 19.74 3.38
N GLU A 108 1.04 20.99 3.17
CA GLU A 108 2.46 21.38 3.17
C GLU A 108 3.05 21.38 4.59
N GLU A 109 2.23 21.66 5.61
CA GLU A 109 2.68 21.70 7.00
C GLU A 109 3.02 20.29 7.50
N LEU A 110 2.17 19.31 7.20
CA LEU A 110 2.41 17.91 7.52
C LEU A 110 3.74 17.39 6.95
N LEU A 111 4.11 17.78 5.73
CA LEU A 111 5.38 17.35 5.14
C LEU A 111 6.60 18.02 5.78
N LYS A 112 6.47 19.27 6.23
CA LYS A 112 7.52 19.94 7.01
C LYS A 112 7.74 19.22 8.33
N GLU A 113 6.65 18.89 9.04
CA GLU A 113 6.73 18.09 10.26
C GLU A 113 7.42 16.74 10.01
N MET A 114 7.07 16.05 8.92
CA MET A 114 7.72 14.79 8.57
C MET A 114 9.21 14.97 8.25
N ALA A 115 9.60 16.04 7.55
CA ALA A 115 10.99 16.36 7.27
C ALA A 115 11.78 16.67 8.56
N ASP A 116 11.16 17.38 9.50
CA ASP A 116 11.79 17.69 10.80
C ASP A 116 12.11 16.41 11.59
N LEU A 117 11.31 15.34 11.45
CA LEU A 117 11.61 14.05 12.08
C LEU A 117 12.96 13.44 11.65
N LEU A 118 13.48 13.77 10.46
CA LEU A 118 14.82 13.32 10.02
C LEU A 118 15.94 13.86 10.91
N THR A 119 15.70 15.01 11.55
CA THR A 119 16.70 15.70 12.38
C THR A 119 16.69 15.24 13.84
N LEU A 120 15.66 14.49 14.24
CA LEU A 120 15.54 13.96 15.59
C LEU A 120 16.41 12.71 15.76
N ASN A 121 17.13 12.64 16.88
CA ASN A 121 17.93 11.46 17.24
C ASN A 121 17.05 10.25 17.61
N ASP A 122 15.85 10.53 18.12
CA ASP A 122 14.80 9.56 18.43
C ASP A 122 13.45 10.29 18.32
N PHE A 123 12.49 9.70 17.63
CA PHE A 123 11.15 10.25 17.43
C PHE A 123 10.08 9.50 18.24
N ARG A 124 10.46 8.47 19.00
CA ARG A 124 9.58 7.70 19.88
C ARG A 124 9.27 8.43 21.20
#